data_AF-A0A5M4AWN8-F1
#
_entry.id   AF-A0A5M4AWN8-F1
#
_cell.length_a   1.000
_cell.length_b   1.000
_cell.length_c   1.000
_cell.angle_alpha   90.00
_cell.angle_beta   90.00
_cell.angle_gamma   90.00
#
_symmetry.space_group_name_H-M   'P 1'
#
loop_
_entity.id
_entity.type
_entity.pdbx_description
1 polymer ?
#
loop_
_entity_poly.entity_id
_entity_poly.type
_entity_poly.pdbx_seq_one_letter_code
_entity_poly.pdbx_strand_id
1 'polypeptide(L)'
;MQDAIVTAVVFYGIYYLLRTLTDYFLRRRIIKEGHFEKAGILEVVPRTVDDPEPSRYKTLKWALVTFMGGAGLIVADVVQNLPGIPWAHSYNALIPFGIVLVFVSVGFIIYFFIANKRKI
;
A
#
# COMPACT_ATOMS: atom_id res chain seq x y z
N MET A 1 -30.94 4.42 0.44
CA MET A 1 -30.01 4.66 -0.70
C MET A 1 -28.54 4.51 -0.30
N GLN A 2 -28.12 5.00 0.87
CA GLN A 2 -26.73 4.89 1.34
C GLN A 2 -26.27 3.42 1.52
N ASP A 3 -27.10 2.55 2.08
CA ASP A 3 -26.73 1.14 2.34
C ASP A 3 -26.44 0.34 1.06
N ALA A 4 -27.15 0.66 -0.03
CA ALA A 4 -26.93 0.04 -1.33
C ALA A 4 -25.58 0.46 -1.94
N ILE A 5 -25.19 1.74 -1.74
CA ILE A 5 -23.90 2.27 -2.22
C ILE A 5 -22.75 1.65 -1.43
N VAL A 6 -22.87 1.55 -0.10
CA VAL A 6 -21.85 0.92 0.75
C VAL A 6 -21.64 -0.55 0.35
N THR A 7 -22.73 -1.29 0.14
CA THR A 7 -22.66 -2.69 -0.28
C THR A 7 -21.99 -2.85 -1.65
N ALA A 8 -22.31 -1.98 -2.61
CA ALA A 8 -21.71 -2.00 -3.94
C ALA A 8 -20.20 -1.70 -3.92
N VAL A 9 -19.77 -0.73 -3.11
CA VAL A 9 -18.34 -0.37 -2.99
C VAL A 9 -17.54 -1.49 -2.35
N VAL A 10 -18.06 -2.11 -1.29
CA VAL A 10 -17.40 -3.24 -0.63
C VAL A 10 -17.30 -4.43 -1.58
N PHE A 11 -18.38 -4.74 -2.30
CA PHE A 11 -18.40 -5.83 -3.28
C PHE A 11 -17.42 -5.58 -4.44
N TYR A 12 -17.37 -4.35 -4.95
CA TYR A 12 -16.42 -3.94 -5.97
C TYR A 12 -14.97 -4.04 -5.49
N GLY A 13 -14.70 -3.61 -4.25
CA GLY A 13 -13.38 -3.73 -3.63
C GLY A 13 -12.92 -5.18 -3.50
N ILE A 14 -13.80 -6.08 -3.04
CA ILE A 14 -13.52 -7.52 -2.93
C ILE A 14 -13.28 -8.12 -4.31
N TYR A 15 -14.13 -7.81 -5.31
CA TYR A 15 -13.95 -8.28 -6.68
C TYR A 15 -12.60 -7.84 -7.25
N TYR A 16 -12.23 -6.58 -7.08
CA TYR A 16 -10.98 -6.02 -7.59
C TYR A 16 -9.76 -6.63 -6.91
N LEU A 17 -9.86 -6.89 -5.61
CA LEU A 17 -8.83 -7.58 -4.82
C LEU A 17 -8.65 -9.02 -5.30
N LEU A 18 -9.74 -9.77 -5.46
CA LEU A 18 -9.71 -11.14 -5.97
C LEU A 18 -9.13 -11.20 -7.38
N ARG A 19 -9.52 -10.28 -8.27
CA ARG A 19 -8.97 -10.20 -9.64
C ARG A 19 -7.45 -9.98 -9.61
N THR A 20 -6.99 -9.02 -8.81
CA THR A 20 -5.56 -8.69 -8.69
C THR A 20 -4.75 -9.86 -8.14
N LEU A 21 -5.26 -10.54 -7.11
CA LEU A 21 -4.62 -11.73 -6.55
C LEU A 21 -4.60 -12.86 -7.57
N THR A 22 -5.70 -13.11 -8.26
CA THR A 22 -5.82 -14.15 -9.28
C THR A 22 -4.82 -13.91 -10.41
N ASP A 23 -4.75 -12.71 -10.97
CA ASP A 23 -3.78 -12.35 -12.01
C ASP A 23 -2.33 -12.55 -11.54
N TYR A 24 -2.03 -12.22 -10.28
CA TYR A 24 -0.70 -12.45 -9.70
C TYR A 24 -0.37 -13.94 -9.57
N PHE A 25 -1.31 -14.75 -9.08
CA PHE A 25 -1.13 -16.19 -8.95
C PHE A 25 -1.01 -16.89 -10.31
N LEU A 26 -1.81 -16.49 -11.31
CA LEU A 26 -1.73 -17.00 -12.67
C LEU A 26 -0.37 -16.67 -13.30
N ARG A 27 0.06 -15.41 -13.23
CA ARG A 27 1.38 -15.00 -13.76
C ARG A 27 2.51 -15.78 -13.08
N ARG A 28 2.44 -15.96 -11.76
CA ARG A 28 3.43 -16.72 -10.99
C ARG A 28 3.44 -18.21 -11.35
N ARG A 29 2.28 -18.79 -11.66
CA ARG A 29 2.14 -20.19 -12.07
C ARG A 29 2.63 -20.42 -13.50
N ILE A 30 2.29 -19.54 -14.44
CA ILE A 30 2.76 -19.60 -15.83
C ILE A 30 4.29 -19.55 -15.91
N ILE A 31 4.93 -18.69 -15.11
CA ILE A 31 6.40 -18.60 -15.04
C ILE A 31 7.03 -19.89 -14.47
N LYS A 32 6.36 -20.56 -13.54
CA LYS A 32 6.84 -21.81 -12.93
C LYS A 32 6.63 -23.04 -13.82
N GLU A 33 5.61 -23.05 -14.67
CA GLU A 33 5.28 -24.18 -15.54
C GLU A 33 6.06 -24.17 -16.87
N GLY A 34 6.91 -23.16 -17.14
CA GLY A 34 7.92 -23.21 -18.20
C GLY A 34 7.39 -23.36 -19.63
N HIS A 35 6.10 -23.11 -19.87
CA HIS A 35 5.50 -23.21 -21.20
C HIS A 35 5.69 -21.91 -21.99
N PHE A 36 6.95 -21.61 -22.34
CA PHE A 36 7.29 -20.50 -23.23
C PHE A 36 6.84 -20.73 -24.68
N GLU A 37 6.45 -21.94 -25.07
CA GLU A 37 6.10 -22.26 -26.47
C GLU A 37 4.66 -21.91 -26.88
N LYS A 38 3.80 -21.45 -25.96
CA LYS A 38 2.42 -20.99 -26.30
C LYS A 38 2.14 -19.54 -25.95
N ALA A 39 3.17 -18.75 -25.64
CA ALA A 39 3.04 -17.34 -25.29
C ALA A 39 3.14 -16.37 -26.49
N GLY A 40 3.16 -16.88 -27.73
CA GLY A 40 3.05 -16.04 -28.94
C GLY A 40 1.70 -15.33 -29.10
N ILE A 41 0.70 -15.64 -28.28
CA ILE A 41 -0.66 -15.06 -28.36
C ILE A 41 -0.89 -13.91 -27.38
N LEU A 42 0.11 -13.57 -26.54
CA LEU A 42 0.03 -12.43 -25.60
C LEU A 42 0.86 -11.22 -26.06
N GLU A 43 1.47 -11.26 -27.25
CA GLU A 43 2.17 -10.10 -27.85
C GLU A 43 1.21 -9.01 -28.36
N VAL A 44 -0.11 -9.24 -28.34
CA VAL A 44 -1.13 -8.23 -28.72
C VAL A 44 -1.59 -7.39 -27.52
N VAL A 45 -0.66 -7.02 -26.63
CA VAL A 45 -0.86 -5.84 -25.79
C VAL A 45 0.36 -4.95 -26.05
N PRO A 46 0.18 -3.82 -26.73
CA PRO A 46 1.31 -2.99 -27.16
C PRO A 46 2.08 -2.61 -25.91
N ARG A 47 3.37 -3.00 -25.91
CA ARG A 47 4.36 -2.49 -24.98
C ARG A 47 4.30 -0.96 -25.11
N THR A 48 3.64 -0.31 -24.15
CA THR A 48 3.81 1.12 -23.95
C THR A 48 5.26 1.28 -23.52
N VAL A 49 6.04 1.73 -24.49
CA VAL A 49 7.37 2.26 -24.38
C VAL A 49 7.28 3.42 -23.40
N ASP A 50 7.45 3.15 -22.10
CA ASP A 50 7.92 4.09 -21.06
C ASP A 50 8.06 3.31 -19.72
N ASP A 51 9.28 3.32 -19.18
CA ASP A 51 9.76 2.78 -17.88
C ASP A 51 9.93 1.26 -17.68
N PRO A 52 11.16 0.73 -17.88
CA PRO A 52 11.61 -0.53 -17.32
C PRO A 52 12.22 -0.37 -15.91
N GLU A 53 11.73 0.56 -15.07
CA GLU A 53 12.05 0.54 -13.64
C GLU A 53 11.08 -0.42 -12.93
N PRO A 54 11.56 -1.39 -12.12
CA PRO A 54 10.72 -2.47 -11.64
C PRO A 54 9.54 -1.94 -10.84
N SER A 55 8.33 -2.24 -11.29
CA SER A 55 7.05 -1.97 -10.59
C SER A 55 7.10 -2.35 -9.09
N ARG A 56 7.96 -3.30 -8.72
CA ARG A 56 8.32 -3.67 -7.35
C ARG A 56 8.72 -2.48 -6.47
N TYR A 57 9.50 -1.53 -6.98
CA TYR A 57 9.93 -0.35 -6.21
C TYR A 57 8.84 0.70 -6.06
N LYS A 58 7.95 0.80 -7.05
CA LYS A 58 6.75 1.65 -6.97
C LYS A 58 5.73 1.11 -5.96
N THR A 59 5.67 -0.21 -5.75
CA THR A 59 4.83 -0.84 -4.70
C THR A 59 5.50 -0.80 -3.32
N LEU A 60 6.83 -0.92 -3.24
CA LEU A 60 7.57 -0.89 -1.97
C LEU A 60 7.43 0.45 -1.23
N LYS A 61 7.33 1.58 -1.97
CA LYS A 61 7.12 2.91 -1.38
C LYS A 61 5.77 3.02 -0.66
N TRP A 62 4.72 2.50 -1.27
CA TRP A 62 3.38 2.55 -0.69
C TRP A 62 3.28 1.65 0.53
N ALA A 63 3.86 0.45 0.48
CA ALA A 63 3.90 -0.48 1.61
C ALA A 63 4.63 0.10 2.84
N LEU A 64 5.76 0.79 2.63
CA LEU A 64 6.51 1.41 3.73
C LEU A 64 5.74 2.57 4.36
N VAL A 65 5.07 3.39 3.54
CA VAL A 65 4.28 4.53 4.00
C VAL A 65 3.02 4.06 4.74
N THR A 66 2.28 3.07 4.24
CA THR A 66 1.12 2.50 4.98
C THR A 66 1.55 1.77 6.25
N PHE A 67 2.69 1.09 6.25
CA PHE A 67 3.23 0.47 7.46
C PHE A 67 3.52 1.52 8.54
N MET A 68 4.21 2.61 8.19
CA MET A 68 4.48 3.67 9.15
C MET A 68 3.23 4.43 9.57
N GLY A 69 2.29 4.70 8.67
CA GLY A 69 1.00 5.29 9.02
C GLY A 69 0.20 4.42 10.00
N GLY A 70 0.20 3.09 9.79
CA GLY A 70 -0.41 2.13 10.72
C GLY A 70 0.27 2.11 12.08
N ALA A 71 1.61 2.14 12.12
CA ALA A 71 2.36 2.28 13.38
C ALA A 71 2.01 3.58 14.11
N GLY A 72 1.87 4.69 13.38
CA GLY A 72 1.43 5.98 13.92
C GLY A 72 0.03 5.93 14.54
N LEU A 73 -0.90 5.17 13.96
CA LEU A 73 -2.24 4.96 14.53
C LEU A 73 -2.20 4.17 15.85
N ILE A 74 -1.39 3.10 15.91
CA ILE A 74 -1.21 2.32 17.13
C ILE A 74 -0.60 3.20 18.24
N VAL A 75 0.42 4.00 17.90
CA VAL A 75 1.05 4.90 18.86
C VAL A 75 0.09 6.00 19.31
N ALA A 76 -0.71 6.56 18.40
CA ALA A 76 -1.71 7.57 18.74
C ALA A 76 -2.75 7.03 19.73
N ASP A 77 -3.25 5.81 19.50
CA ASP A 77 -4.20 5.15 20.40
C ASP A 77 -3.58 4.86 21.78
N VAL A 78 -2.34 4.36 21.81
CA VAL A 78 -1.62 4.13 23.08
C VAL A 78 -1.44 5.43 23.85
N VAL A 79 -1.01 6.51 23.18
CA VAL A 79 -0.79 7.82 23.82
C VAL A 79 -2.10 8.41 24.38
N GLN A 80 -3.22 8.21 23.69
CA GLN A 80 -4.52 8.65 24.18
C GLN A 80 -5.00 7.87 25.41
N ASN A 81 -4.74 6.56 25.45
CA ASN A 81 -5.18 5.68 26.53
C ASN A 81 -4.22 5.63 27.73
N LEU A 82 -3.12 6.39 27.71
CA LEU A 82 -2.08 6.34 28.74
C LEU A 82 -2.51 7.09 30.02
N PRO A 83 -2.58 6.42 31.19
CA PRO A 83 -2.93 7.05 32.46
C PRO A 83 -1.74 7.89 32.95
N GLY A 84 -1.93 9.21 33.05
CA GLY A 84 -0.90 10.15 33.51
C GLY A 84 -0.70 11.38 32.62
N ILE A 85 -1.39 11.46 31.47
CA ILE A 85 -1.30 12.59 30.55
C ILE A 85 -2.70 13.25 30.38
N PRO A 86 -3.07 14.20 31.25
CA PRO A 86 -4.42 14.80 31.26
C PRO A 86 -4.79 15.49 29.93
N TRP A 87 -3.80 16.06 29.24
CA TRP A 87 -3.96 16.75 27.97
C TRP A 87 -4.08 15.80 26.76
N ALA A 88 -3.67 14.54 26.89
CA ALA A 88 -3.81 13.53 25.83
C ALA A 88 -5.17 12.82 25.87
N HIS A 89 -5.80 12.74 27.04
CA HIS A 89 -7.18 12.25 27.22
C HIS A 89 -8.25 13.24 26.73
N SER A 90 -7.87 14.49 26.50
CA SER A 90 -8.81 15.54 26.09
C SER A 90 -9.18 15.37 24.61
N TYR A 91 -10.43 15.70 24.27
CA TYR A 91 -11.07 15.68 22.94
C TYR A 91 -10.37 16.51 21.83
N ASN A 92 -9.08 16.81 21.97
CA ASN A 92 -8.27 17.42 20.93
C ASN A 92 -8.09 16.43 19.78
N ALA A 93 -9.02 16.51 18.83
CA ALA A 93 -9.01 15.73 17.60
C ALA A 93 -7.69 15.87 16.82
N LEU A 94 -6.92 16.94 17.02
CA LEU A 94 -5.70 17.26 16.28
C LEU A 94 -4.47 16.43 16.67
N ILE A 95 -4.34 15.98 17.93
CA ILE A 95 -3.12 15.30 18.40
C ILE A 95 -2.90 13.94 17.71
N PRO A 96 -3.91 13.06 17.60
CA PRO A 96 -3.77 11.79 16.89
C PRO A 96 -3.37 11.96 15.43
N PHE A 97 -3.96 12.94 14.73
CA PHE A 97 -3.59 13.23 13.34
C PHE A 97 -2.14 13.71 13.23
N GLY A 98 -1.68 14.55 14.16
CA GLY A 98 -0.30 14.99 14.22
C GLY A 98 0.68 13.81 14.36
N ILE A 99 0.39 12.87 15.27
CA ILE A 99 1.21 11.68 15.47
C ILE A 99 1.27 10.83 14.19
N VAL A 100 0.13 10.56 13.57
CA VAL A 100 0.06 9.78 12.32
C VAL A 100 0.83 10.47 11.20
N LEU A 101 0.69 11.79 11.04
CA LEU A 101 1.39 12.56 10.00
C LEU A 101 2.92 12.53 10.18
N VAL A 102 3.41 12.62 11.42
CA VAL A 102 4.85 12.49 11.72
C VAL A 102 5.36 11.11 11.31
N PHE A 103 4.64 10.04 11.67
CA PHE A 103 5.03 8.69 11.29
C PHE A 103 5.00 8.47 9.76
N VAL A 104 3.97 8.96 9.08
CA VAL A 104 3.88 8.92 7.61
C VAL A 104 5.07 9.65 6.97
N SER A 105 5.43 10.82 7.49
CA SER A 105 6.59 11.59 7.02
C SER A 105 7.90 10.82 7.21
N VAL A 106 8.10 10.17 8.35
CA VAL A 106 9.25 9.28 8.59
C VAL A 106 9.29 8.14 7.55
N GLY A 107 8.15 7.56 7.20
CA GLY A 107 8.06 6.55 6.13
C GLY A 107 8.57 7.07 4.77
N PHE A 108 8.23 8.31 4.40
CA PHE A 108 8.75 8.95 3.18
C PHE A 108 10.25 9.22 3.24
N ILE A 109 10.77 9.66 4.39
CA ILE A 109 12.20 9.91 4.59
C ILE A 109 13.00 8.61 4.46
N ILE A 110 12.54 7.53 5.09
CA ILE A 110 13.19 6.21 4.98
C ILE A 110 13.19 5.74 3.52
N TYR A 111 12.07 5.90 2.80
CA TYR A 111 12.02 5.58 1.37
C TYR A 111 13.05 6.40 0.57
N PHE A 112 13.17 7.70 0.84
CA PHE A 112 14.13 8.56 0.17
C PHE A 112 15.57 8.07 0.37
N PHE A 113 15.96 7.68 1.60
CA PHE A 113 17.28 7.11 1.84
C PHE A 113 17.51 5.78 1.12
N ILE A 114 16.52 4.89 1.10
CA ILE A 114 16.61 3.60 0.39
C ILE A 114 16.75 3.82 -1.12
N ALA A 115 16.01 4.77 -1.69
CA ALA A 115 16.08 5.12 -3.09
C ALA A 115 17.43 5.78 -3.44
N ASN A 116 17.93 6.67 -2.58
CA ASN A 116 19.19 7.38 -2.79
C ASN A 116 20.42 6.47 -2.70
N LYS A 117 20.42 5.48 -1.79
CA LYS A 117 21.54 4.51 -1.65
C LYS A 117 21.72 3.56 -2.83
N ARG A 118 20.78 3.49 -3.77
CA ARG A 118 20.87 2.61 -4.94
C ARG A 118 21.19 3.34 -6.25
N LYS A 119 21.35 4.67 -6.22
CA LYS A 119 21.83 5.45 -7.35
C LYS A 119 23.37 5.61 -7.37
N ILE A 120 24.07 5.04 -6.39
CA ILE A 120 25.54 4.91 -6.32
C ILE A 120 25.86 3.45 -6.64
#